data_AF-A0A418MBQ6-F1
#
_entry.id   AF-A0A418MBQ6-F1
#
_cell.length_a   1.000
_cell.length_b   1.000
_cell.length_c   1.000
_cell.angle_alpha   90.00
_cell.angle_beta   90.00
_cell.angle_gamma   90.00
#
_symmetry.space_group_name_H-M   'P 1'
#
loop_
_entity.id
_entity.type
_entity.pdbx_description
1 polymer ?
#
loop_
_entity_poly.entity_id
_entity_poly.type
_entity_poly.pdbx_seq_one_letter_code
_entity_poly.pdbx_strand_id
1 'polypeptide(L)'
;MVPKPFSSPAPAQFIPTVADVDRIAALTDPVLRNLQITQCYSDVSAAFRAQIGMSANWCTFATWASKQAGQTIRREDLIRTVEAVLSTDQAISQALLRLITLAKQLDATPDTSVLQQSVWYGLLIAAADRASDAVSRGNKKVFEEIAREFARFMATCGSDTVFTQPHLDAFCDGLRPGDPPHGQRYLRQAFTHYYQSRFETDPKKQCELRLLANLEVGFHEQTRLQPEIAESLNAATIDGNELKRQLRELLFPTGSWLSRLRLSFLDLFGQTNALDKALDRLVSLVQVQIRSAITTHLMTLTFPPNVRLRLGHDLTTTFPASLRTLTNADLRSLLGQIDLSPDSLNQSGAVDWANLPERMHFIADLFRCYHESADLFSSAFTMEQITALRAGQRPTGRL
;
A
#
# COMPACT_ATOMS: atom_id res chain seq x y z
N MET A 1 39.08 -36.42 11.21
CA MET A 1 38.36 -35.77 10.09
C MET A 1 36.88 -35.92 10.36
N VAL A 2 36.20 -34.84 10.75
CA VAL A 2 34.74 -34.83 10.92
C VAL A 2 34.14 -34.62 9.52
N PRO A 3 33.19 -35.46 9.06
CA PRO A 3 32.57 -35.27 7.75
C PRO A 3 31.76 -33.97 7.75
N LYS A 4 31.96 -33.12 6.74
CA LYS A 4 31.07 -31.97 6.49
C LYS A 4 29.64 -32.47 6.26
N PRO A 5 28.61 -31.84 6.85
CA PRO A 5 27.24 -32.19 6.54
C PRO A 5 26.98 -31.87 5.07
N PHE A 6 26.38 -32.85 4.37
CA PHE A 6 25.86 -32.66 3.02
C PHE A 6 24.85 -31.51 3.07
N SER A 7 25.16 -30.43 2.35
CA SER A 7 24.22 -29.36 2.06
C SER A 7 23.00 -29.99 1.39
N SER A 8 21.83 -29.93 2.04
CA SER A 8 20.57 -30.27 1.39
C SER A 8 20.49 -29.46 0.07
N PRO A 9 20.09 -30.08 -1.05
CA PRO A 9 19.90 -29.34 -2.29
C PRO A 9 18.91 -28.19 -2.02
N ALA A 10 19.26 -26.98 -2.46
CA ALA A 10 18.36 -25.86 -2.38
C ALA A 10 17.01 -26.28 -2.99
N PRO A 11 15.87 -26.04 -2.32
CA PRO A 11 14.58 -26.44 -2.85
C PRO A 11 14.42 -25.89 -4.27
N ALA A 12 13.95 -26.73 -5.19
CA ALA A 12 13.73 -26.33 -6.58
C ALA A 12 12.91 -25.04 -6.60
N GLN A 13 13.42 -24.06 -7.33
CA GLN A 13 12.83 -22.74 -7.38
C GLN A 13 11.45 -22.81 -8.04
N PHE A 14 10.41 -22.46 -7.30
CA PHE A 14 9.05 -22.39 -7.83
C PHE A 14 8.96 -21.21 -8.81
N ILE A 15 8.52 -21.48 -10.05
CA ILE A 15 8.29 -20.45 -11.07
C ILE A 15 6.77 -20.29 -11.19
N PRO A 16 6.19 -19.17 -10.73
CA PRO A 16 4.75 -18.97 -10.79
C PRO A 16 4.25 -18.91 -12.23
N THR A 17 3.14 -19.60 -12.50
CA THR A 17 2.46 -19.61 -13.80
C THR A 17 1.31 -18.61 -13.85
N VAL A 18 0.79 -18.32 -15.06
CA VAL A 18 -0.43 -17.53 -15.23
C VAL A 18 -1.61 -18.17 -14.47
N ALA A 19 -1.70 -19.50 -14.46
CA ALA A 19 -2.76 -20.21 -13.72
C ALA A 19 -2.65 -20.02 -12.21
N ASP A 20 -1.42 -19.93 -11.66
CA ASP A 20 -1.22 -19.63 -10.25
C ASP A 20 -1.69 -18.22 -9.89
N VAL A 21 -1.36 -17.24 -10.73
CA VAL A 21 -1.81 -15.84 -10.57
C VAL A 21 -3.34 -15.77 -10.58
N ASP A 22 -3.98 -16.43 -11.55
CA ASP A 22 -5.44 -16.44 -11.68
C ASP A 22 -6.12 -17.10 -10.48
N ARG A 23 -5.59 -18.24 -10.03
CA ARG A 23 -6.09 -18.95 -8.85
C ARG A 23 -6.01 -18.07 -7.60
N ILE A 24 -4.87 -17.40 -7.38
CA ILE A 24 -4.67 -16.52 -6.22
C ILE A 24 -5.62 -15.32 -6.31
N ALA A 25 -5.73 -14.69 -7.47
CA ALA A 25 -6.59 -13.54 -7.68
C ALA A 25 -8.08 -13.84 -7.46
N ALA A 26 -8.52 -15.06 -7.82
CA ALA A 26 -9.88 -15.53 -7.64
C ALA A 26 -10.28 -15.80 -6.18
N LEU A 27 -9.33 -15.80 -5.23
CA LEU A 27 -9.63 -16.00 -3.81
C LEU A 27 -10.54 -14.89 -3.28
N THR A 28 -11.62 -15.29 -2.61
CA THR A 28 -12.61 -14.37 -2.03
C THR A 28 -12.14 -13.76 -0.71
N ASP A 29 -11.42 -14.53 0.13
CA ASP A 29 -10.82 -14.04 1.37
C ASP A 29 -9.69 -13.04 1.05
N PRO A 30 -9.87 -11.73 1.34
CA PRO A 30 -8.88 -10.70 1.01
C PRO A 30 -7.57 -10.86 1.78
N VAL A 31 -7.61 -11.45 2.98
CA VAL A 31 -6.43 -11.64 3.83
C VAL A 31 -5.58 -12.77 3.26
N LEU A 32 -6.17 -13.95 3.05
CA LEU A 32 -5.46 -15.08 2.45
C LEU A 32 -4.95 -14.73 1.04
N ARG A 33 -5.79 -14.04 0.24
CA ARG A 33 -5.40 -13.54 -1.09
C ARG A 33 -4.15 -12.68 -1.02
N ASN A 34 -4.13 -11.63 -0.17
CA ASN A 34 -2.96 -10.77 -0.06
C ASN A 34 -1.69 -11.51 0.41
N LEU A 35 -1.81 -12.46 1.34
CA LEU A 35 -0.66 -13.26 1.76
C LEU A 35 -0.10 -14.11 0.60
N GLN A 36 -0.97 -14.75 -0.19
CA GLN A 36 -0.55 -15.49 -1.37
C GLN A 36 -0.02 -14.58 -2.49
N ILE A 37 -0.60 -13.38 -2.69
CA ILE A 37 -0.06 -12.36 -3.61
C ILE A 37 1.37 -11.99 -3.20
N THR A 38 1.57 -11.72 -1.92
CA THR A 38 2.88 -11.32 -1.36
C THR A 38 3.92 -12.41 -1.57
N GLN A 39 3.57 -13.67 -1.28
CA GLN A 39 4.46 -14.81 -1.53
C GLN A 39 4.70 -15.02 -3.04
N CYS A 40 3.68 -14.87 -3.87
CA CYS A 40 3.81 -15.01 -5.32
C CYS A 40 4.74 -13.94 -5.90
N TYR A 41 4.68 -12.68 -5.44
CA TYR A 41 5.66 -11.67 -5.84
C TYR A 41 7.08 -12.06 -5.43
N SER A 42 7.26 -12.65 -4.24
CA SER A 42 8.58 -13.14 -3.79
C SER A 42 9.09 -14.25 -4.70
N ASP A 43 8.23 -15.20 -5.06
CA ASP A 43 8.55 -16.31 -5.96
C ASP A 43 8.86 -15.81 -7.39
N VAL A 44 8.04 -14.92 -7.95
CA VAL A 44 8.30 -14.29 -9.26
C VAL A 44 9.61 -13.50 -9.23
N SER A 45 9.82 -12.68 -8.20
CA SER A 45 11.03 -11.88 -8.02
C SER A 45 12.27 -12.76 -8.07
N ALA A 46 12.27 -13.86 -7.31
CA ALA A 46 13.37 -14.81 -7.28
C ALA A 46 13.57 -15.49 -8.65
N ALA A 47 12.50 -16.01 -9.25
CA ALA A 47 12.56 -16.74 -10.52
C ALA A 47 13.06 -15.83 -11.66
N PHE A 48 12.56 -14.60 -11.69
CA PHE A 48 12.95 -13.61 -12.68
C PHE A 48 14.41 -13.20 -12.51
N ARG A 49 14.85 -12.94 -11.28
CA ARG A 49 16.27 -12.63 -10.95
C ARG A 49 17.23 -13.71 -11.45
N ALA A 50 16.85 -14.99 -11.34
CA ALA A 50 17.65 -16.10 -11.84
C ALA A 50 17.84 -16.07 -13.37
N GLN A 51 16.92 -15.44 -14.10
CA GLN A 51 17.00 -15.28 -15.56
C GLN A 51 17.69 -13.99 -15.99
N ILE A 52 17.44 -12.87 -15.29
CA ILE A 52 17.84 -11.54 -15.77
C ILE A 52 19.03 -10.91 -15.03
N GLY A 53 19.45 -11.41 -13.86
CA GLY A 53 20.60 -10.90 -13.10
C GLY A 53 20.28 -10.45 -11.67
N MET A 54 21.31 -10.07 -10.89
CA MET A 54 21.25 -9.96 -9.42
C MET A 54 20.59 -8.70 -8.84
N SER A 55 20.11 -7.76 -9.65
CA SER A 55 19.46 -6.54 -9.17
C SER A 55 17.99 -6.75 -8.81
N ALA A 56 17.42 -5.84 -8.00
CA ALA A 56 16.01 -5.82 -7.70
C ALA A 56 15.19 -5.56 -8.97
N ASN A 57 14.16 -6.37 -9.18
CA ASN A 57 13.15 -6.15 -10.21
C ASN A 57 11.87 -5.57 -9.57
N TRP A 58 10.89 -5.18 -10.37
CA TRP A 58 9.65 -4.60 -9.85
C TRP A 58 8.94 -5.55 -8.87
N CYS A 59 8.93 -6.87 -9.11
CA CYS A 59 8.33 -7.84 -8.18
C CYS A 59 9.07 -7.92 -6.84
N THR A 60 10.36 -7.57 -6.80
CA THR A 60 11.13 -7.44 -5.55
C THR A 60 10.52 -6.34 -4.67
N PHE A 61 10.25 -5.16 -5.23
CA PHE A 61 9.60 -4.06 -4.51
C PHE A 61 8.14 -4.38 -4.17
N ALA A 62 7.40 -4.97 -5.13
CA ALA A 62 6.01 -5.35 -4.95
C ALA A 62 5.80 -6.36 -3.82
N THR A 63 6.77 -7.24 -3.56
CA THR A 63 6.75 -8.14 -2.39
C THR A 63 6.58 -7.36 -1.09
N TRP A 64 7.42 -6.35 -0.87
CA TRP A 64 7.42 -5.58 0.37
C TRP A 64 6.27 -4.59 0.45
N ALA A 65 5.92 -3.95 -0.67
CA ALA A 65 4.73 -3.10 -0.75
C ALA A 65 3.45 -3.90 -0.48
N SER A 66 3.33 -5.11 -1.04
CA SER A 66 2.19 -6.00 -0.79
C SER A 66 2.14 -6.51 0.65
N LYS A 67 3.30 -6.79 1.26
CA LYS A 67 3.40 -7.18 2.66
C LYS A 67 2.91 -6.05 3.59
N GLN A 68 3.33 -4.82 3.30
CA GLN A 68 2.87 -3.62 4.02
C GLN A 68 1.37 -3.37 3.82
N ALA A 69 0.87 -3.47 2.58
CA ALA A 69 -0.56 -3.40 2.27
C ALA A 69 -1.37 -4.45 3.07
N GLY A 70 -0.78 -5.62 3.29
CA GLY A 70 -1.37 -6.68 4.11
C GLY A 70 -1.69 -6.28 5.54
N GLN A 71 -0.87 -5.42 6.17
CA GLN A 71 -1.15 -4.92 7.52
C GLN A 71 -2.46 -4.13 7.54
N THR A 72 -2.66 -3.25 6.55
CA THR A 72 -3.92 -2.49 6.40
C THR A 72 -5.10 -3.40 6.07
N ILE A 73 -4.93 -4.38 5.17
CA ILE A 73 -5.98 -5.33 4.81
C ILE A 73 -6.45 -6.11 6.04
N ARG A 74 -5.52 -6.56 6.89
CA ARG A 74 -5.81 -7.27 8.14
C ARG A 74 -6.25 -6.35 9.27
N ARG A 75 -6.25 -5.03 9.05
CA ARG A 75 -6.54 -3.97 10.05
C ARG A 75 -5.59 -4.06 11.25
N GLU A 76 -4.43 -4.69 11.04
CA GLU A 76 -3.38 -4.85 12.04
C GLU A 76 -2.81 -3.48 12.36
N ASP A 77 -2.61 -3.22 13.65
CA ASP A 77 -2.05 -1.99 14.21
C ASP A 77 -2.82 -0.70 13.94
N LEU A 78 -3.67 -0.60 12.90
CA LEU A 78 -4.44 0.58 12.58
C LEU A 78 -5.42 0.92 13.71
N ILE A 79 -6.26 -0.05 14.11
CA ILE A 79 -7.24 0.15 15.20
C ILE A 79 -6.52 0.57 16.49
N ARG A 80 -5.47 -0.17 16.88
CA ARG A 80 -4.66 0.14 18.06
C ARG A 80 -4.00 1.52 18.01
N THR A 81 -3.47 1.90 16.84
CA THR A 81 -2.84 3.21 16.65
C THR A 81 -3.87 4.32 16.81
N VAL A 82 -5.05 4.16 16.22
CA VAL A 82 -6.06 5.22 16.32
C VAL A 82 -6.65 5.30 17.73
N GLU A 83 -6.90 4.16 18.40
CA GLU A 83 -7.31 4.13 19.81
C GLU A 83 -6.27 4.82 20.72
N ALA A 84 -4.98 4.59 20.49
CA ALA A 84 -3.91 5.25 21.25
C ALA A 84 -3.85 6.76 20.99
N VAL A 85 -4.01 7.20 19.74
CA VAL A 85 -4.02 8.64 19.39
C VAL A 85 -5.23 9.34 19.98
N LEU A 86 -6.42 8.76 19.85
CA LEU A 86 -7.65 9.37 20.38
C LEU A 86 -7.68 9.43 21.91
N SER A 87 -7.13 8.43 22.59
CA SER A 87 -7.11 8.38 24.06
C SER A 87 -6.09 9.34 24.69
N THR A 88 -5.07 9.77 23.94
CA THR A 88 -4.01 10.67 24.42
C THR A 88 -4.20 12.12 24.01
N ASP A 89 -5.14 12.41 23.10
CA ASP A 89 -5.38 13.77 22.60
C ASP A 89 -6.15 14.64 23.61
N GLN A 90 -5.48 15.71 24.06
CA GLN A 90 -6.02 16.66 25.03
C GLN A 90 -7.18 17.49 24.48
N ALA A 91 -7.14 17.86 23.19
CA ALA A 91 -8.19 18.67 22.57
C ALA A 91 -9.49 17.87 22.42
N ILE A 92 -9.39 16.59 22.05
CA ILE A 92 -10.53 15.66 22.02
C ILE A 92 -11.10 15.48 23.44
N SER A 93 -10.24 15.27 24.43
CA SER A 93 -10.65 15.13 25.83
C SER A 93 -11.40 16.38 26.35
N GLN A 94 -10.90 17.57 26.05
CA GLN A 94 -11.56 18.83 26.41
C GLN A 94 -12.88 19.04 25.67
N ALA A 95 -12.93 18.72 24.37
CA ALA A 95 -14.16 18.82 23.57
C ALA A 95 -15.24 17.86 24.08
N LEU A 96 -14.87 16.65 24.48
CA LEU A 96 -15.77 15.66 25.08
C LEU A 96 -16.30 16.12 26.44
N LEU A 97 -15.44 16.65 27.32
CA LEU A 97 -15.87 17.21 28.61
C LEU A 97 -16.86 18.37 28.43
N ARG A 98 -16.61 19.26 27.46
CA ARG A 98 -17.52 20.36 27.12
C ARG A 98 -18.86 19.83 26.63
N LEU A 99 -18.85 18.83 25.76
CA LEU A 99 -20.05 18.19 25.24
C LEU A 99 -20.90 17.57 26.37
N ILE A 100 -20.27 16.81 27.26
CA ILE A 100 -20.94 16.20 28.43
C ILE A 100 -21.52 17.29 29.35
N THR A 101 -20.79 18.38 29.58
CA THR A 101 -21.25 19.49 30.42
C THR A 101 -22.49 20.16 29.83
N LEU A 102 -22.48 20.46 28.53
CA LEU A 102 -23.63 21.04 27.83
C LEU A 102 -24.82 20.08 27.82
N ALA A 103 -24.58 18.78 27.61
CA ALA A 103 -25.65 17.78 27.67
C ALA A 103 -26.29 17.72 29.07
N LYS A 104 -25.50 17.72 30.14
CA LYS A 104 -26.01 17.74 31.53
C LYS A 104 -26.81 19.00 31.85
N GLN A 105 -26.41 20.17 31.33
CA GLN A 105 -27.18 21.42 31.47
C GLN A 105 -28.55 21.35 30.78
N LEU A 106 -28.70 20.44 29.81
CA LEU A 106 -29.95 20.15 29.11
C LEU A 106 -30.70 18.96 29.73
N ASP A 107 -30.41 18.62 31.00
CA ASP A 107 -30.97 17.49 31.75
C ASP A 107 -30.70 16.10 31.12
N ALA A 108 -29.67 15.98 30.28
CA ALA A 108 -29.22 14.67 29.82
C ALA A 108 -28.47 13.94 30.94
N THR A 109 -28.70 12.64 31.05
CA THR A 109 -27.89 11.72 31.86
C THR A 109 -27.06 10.83 30.93
N PRO A 110 -26.05 11.39 30.24
CA PRO A 110 -25.26 10.63 29.29
C PRO A 110 -24.51 9.53 30.02
N ASP A 111 -24.58 8.30 29.51
CA ASP A 111 -23.66 7.25 29.94
C ASP A 111 -22.28 7.56 29.38
N THR A 112 -21.45 8.19 30.22
CA THR A 112 -20.11 8.63 29.86
C THR A 112 -19.18 7.47 29.50
N SER A 113 -19.48 6.25 29.94
CA SER A 113 -18.70 5.05 29.58
C SER A 113 -19.01 4.58 28.15
N VAL A 114 -20.27 4.69 27.71
CA VAL A 114 -20.74 4.29 26.37
C VAL A 114 -20.34 5.32 25.30
N LEU A 115 -20.33 6.61 25.63
CA LEU A 115 -19.91 7.69 24.71
C LEU A 115 -18.42 7.64 24.33
N GLN A 116 -17.55 7.10 25.19
CA GLN A 116 -16.13 6.94 24.88
C GLN A 116 -15.82 5.64 24.11
N GLN A 117 -16.56 4.55 24.31
CA GLN A 117 -16.20 3.25 23.73
C GLN A 117 -16.97 2.87 22.46
N SER A 118 -18.25 3.18 22.31
CA SER A 118 -19.06 2.52 21.27
C SER A 118 -19.11 3.25 19.92
N VAL A 119 -19.24 4.58 19.90
CA VAL A 119 -19.33 5.34 18.64
C VAL A 119 -17.99 5.45 17.95
N TRP A 120 -16.94 5.78 18.72
CA TRP A 120 -15.60 5.95 18.18
C TRP A 120 -15.09 4.63 17.61
N TYR A 121 -15.28 3.52 18.32
CA TYR A 121 -14.90 2.21 17.81
C TYR A 121 -15.62 1.84 16.51
N GLY A 122 -16.93 2.10 16.40
CA GLY A 122 -17.67 1.90 15.15
C GLY A 122 -17.17 2.76 13.99
N LEU A 123 -16.83 4.02 14.26
CA LEU A 123 -16.27 4.96 13.29
C LEU A 123 -14.88 4.51 12.80
N LEU A 124 -14.04 4.09 13.74
CA LEU A 124 -12.71 3.57 13.48
C LEU A 124 -12.75 2.32 12.63
N ILE A 125 -13.63 1.38 12.98
CA ILE A 125 -13.86 0.18 12.17
C ILE A 125 -14.32 0.60 10.78
N ALA A 126 -15.32 1.47 10.64
CA ALA A 126 -15.82 1.85 9.31
C ALA A 126 -14.74 2.53 8.44
N ALA A 127 -13.86 3.33 9.02
CA ALA A 127 -12.74 3.95 8.30
C ALA A 127 -11.64 2.91 7.96
N ALA A 128 -11.30 2.04 8.91
CA ALA A 128 -10.35 0.94 8.70
C ALA A 128 -10.84 -0.07 7.65
N ASP A 129 -12.14 -0.35 7.62
CA ASP A 129 -12.79 -1.27 6.69
C ASP A 129 -12.76 -0.71 5.28
N ARG A 130 -13.05 0.60 5.11
CA ARG A 130 -12.93 1.29 3.82
C ARG A 130 -11.49 1.32 3.31
N ALA A 131 -10.53 1.63 4.18
CA ALA A 131 -9.11 1.60 3.82
C ALA A 131 -8.66 0.17 3.45
N SER A 132 -9.03 -0.83 4.26
CA SER A 132 -8.73 -2.24 4.02
C SER A 132 -9.29 -2.74 2.69
N ASP A 133 -10.55 -2.40 2.38
CA ASP A 133 -11.22 -2.78 1.14
C ASP A 133 -10.57 -2.11 -0.08
N ALA A 134 -10.34 -0.79 -0.03
CA ALA A 134 -9.68 -0.05 -1.10
C ALA A 134 -8.26 -0.59 -1.39
N VAL A 135 -7.45 -0.81 -0.35
CA VAL A 135 -6.10 -1.38 -0.48
C VAL A 135 -6.16 -2.82 -1.02
N SER A 136 -7.11 -3.64 -0.57
CA SER A 136 -7.27 -5.02 -1.06
C SER A 136 -7.62 -5.05 -2.55
N ARG A 137 -8.52 -4.17 -3.01
CA ARG A 137 -8.86 -4.04 -4.43
C ARG A 137 -7.66 -3.57 -5.25
N GLY A 138 -6.94 -2.54 -4.79
CA GLY A 138 -5.75 -2.03 -5.47
C GLY A 138 -4.67 -3.11 -5.61
N ASN A 139 -4.33 -3.80 -4.52
CA ASN A 139 -3.32 -4.87 -4.53
C ASN A 139 -3.71 -6.02 -5.47
N LYS A 140 -4.98 -6.44 -5.47
CA LYS A 140 -5.52 -7.44 -6.41
C LYS A 140 -5.43 -6.98 -7.87
N LYS A 141 -5.88 -5.75 -8.15
CA LYS A 141 -5.90 -5.15 -9.50
C LYS A 141 -4.53 -5.08 -10.15
N VAL A 142 -3.49 -4.77 -9.37
CA VAL A 142 -2.10 -4.76 -9.84
C VAL A 142 -1.60 -6.19 -10.05
N PHE A 143 -1.86 -7.09 -9.11
CA PHE A 143 -1.42 -8.47 -9.18
C PHE A 143 -1.99 -9.21 -10.41
N GLU A 144 -3.29 -9.05 -10.66
CA GLU A 144 -4.00 -9.68 -11.78
C GLU A 144 -3.45 -9.28 -13.16
N GLU A 145 -2.86 -8.10 -13.27
CA GLU A 145 -2.25 -7.63 -14.51
C GLU A 145 -0.73 -7.87 -14.50
N ILE A 146 -0.01 -7.20 -13.61
CA ILE A 146 1.44 -7.10 -13.71
C ILE A 146 2.09 -8.45 -13.40
N ALA A 147 1.69 -9.13 -12.31
CA ALA A 147 2.25 -10.45 -12.00
C ALA A 147 1.92 -11.48 -13.09
N ARG A 148 0.72 -11.39 -13.68
CA ARG A 148 0.32 -12.21 -14.83
C ARG A 148 1.24 -11.99 -16.03
N GLU A 149 1.58 -10.74 -16.35
CA GLU A 149 2.51 -10.44 -17.44
C GLU A 149 3.93 -10.91 -17.16
N PHE A 150 4.42 -10.82 -15.92
CA PHE A 150 5.72 -11.43 -15.55
C PHE A 150 5.71 -12.95 -15.74
N ALA A 151 4.65 -13.63 -15.30
CA ALA A 151 4.51 -15.08 -15.48
C ALA A 151 4.45 -15.46 -16.97
N ARG A 152 3.70 -14.71 -17.77
CA ARG A 152 3.61 -14.90 -19.23
C ARG A 152 4.97 -14.66 -19.91
N PHE A 153 5.67 -13.59 -19.53
CA PHE A 153 6.98 -13.27 -20.07
C PHE A 153 8.00 -14.39 -19.78
N MET A 154 8.04 -14.89 -18.54
CA MET A 154 8.92 -16.01 -18.19
C MET A 154 8.57 -17.29 -18.96
N ALA A 155 7.29 -17.54 -19.24
CA ALA A 155 6.87 -18.68 -20.04
C ALA A 155 7.25 -18.54 -21.53
N THR A 156 7.16 -17.34 -22.11
CA THR A 156 7.44 -17.09 -23.53
C THR A 156 8.94 -16.92 -23.81
N CYS A 157 9.66 -16.17 -22.97
CA CYS A 157 11.03 -15.72 -23.21
C CYS A 157 12.05 -16.35 -22.24
N GLY A 158 11.61 -17.11 -21.24
CA GLY A 158 12.48 -17.60 -20.16
C GLY A 158 13.55 -18.58 -20.62
N SER A 159 13.23 -19.43 -21.60
CA SER A 159 14.15 -20.45 -22.14
C SER A 159 15.21 -19.91 -23.10
N ASP A 160 15.12 -18.64 -23.49
CA ASP A 160 15.99 -18.08 -24.52
C ASP A 160 17.44 -17.94 -24.02
N THR A 161 18.38 -18.54 -24.74
CA THR A 161 19.82 -18.43 -24.46
C THR A 161 20.49 -17.30 -25.25
N VAL A 162 19.80 -16.77 -26.25
CA VAL A 162 20.19 -15.63 -27.08
C VAL A 162 18.99 -14.72 -27.32
N PHE A 163 19.24 -13.44 -27.60
CA PHE A 163 18.18 -12.48 -27.90
C PHE A 163 17.37 -12.94 -29.13
N THR A 164 16.07 -13.14 -28.94
CA THR A 164 15.14 -13.69 -29.93
C THR A 164 13.98 -12.73 -30.16
N GLN A 165 14.09 -11.90 -31.19
CA GLN A 165 13.06 -10.91 -31.55
C GLN A 165 11.67 -11.53 -31.72
N PRO A 166 11.48 -12.69 -32.40
CA PRO A 166 10.16 -13.28 -32.55
C PRO A 166 9.45 -13.65 -31.23
N HIS A 167 10.19 -14.10 -30.21
CA HIS A 167 9.60 -14.41 -28.89
C HIS A 167 9.20 -13.14 -28.15
N LEU A 168 10.04 -12.10 -28.23
CA LEU A 168 9.71 -10.79 -27.67
C LEU A 168 8.48 -10.18 -28.35
N ASP A 169 8.39 -10.25 -29.69
CA ASP A 169 7.24 -9.76 -30.45
C ASP A 169 5.97 -10.53 -30.07
N ALA A 170 6.03 -11.87 -30.02
CA ALA A 170 4.91 -12.70 -29.60
C ALA A 170 4.44 -12.37 -28.17
N PHE A 171 5.37 -12.06 -27.27
CA PHE A 171 5.01 -11.57 -25.95
C PHE A 171 4.34 -10.18 -26.05
N CYS A 172 4.98 -9.23 -26.71
CA CYS A 172 4.52 -7.84 -26.79
C CYS A 172 3.16 -7.71 -27.49
N ASP A 173 2.85 -8.52 -28.49
CA ASP A 173 1.57 -8.51 -29.22
C ASP A 173 0.35 -8.82 -28.34
N GLY A 174 0.55 -9.51 -27.22
CA GLY A 174 -0.49 -9.73 -26.22
C GLY A 174 -0.81 -8.51 -25.36
N LEU A 175 0.01 -7.46 -25.39
CA LEU A 175 -0.18 -6.25 -24.57
C LEU A 175 -1.03 -5.20 -25.29
N ARG A 176 -2.01 -4.65 -24.57
CA ARG A 176 -2.95 -3.64 -25.08
C ARG A 176 -2.21 -2.37 -25.52
N PRO A 177 -2.50 -1.81 -26.70
CA PRO A 177 -1.88 -0.57 -27.16
C PRO A 177 -2.33 0.64 -26.33
N GLY A 178 -1.51 1.70 -26.35
CA GLY A 178 -1.82 2.99 -25.70
C GLY A 178 -1.32 3.13 -24.27
N ASP A 179 -1.58 4.29 -23.69
CA ASP A 179 -1.14 4.65 -22.34
C ASP A 179 -2.05 4.08 -21.23
N PRO A 180 -1.51 3.88 -20.01
CA PRO A 180 -2.36 3.65 -18.85
C PRO A 180 -3.36 4.80 -18.66
N PRO A 181 -4.55 4.55 -18.08
CA PRO A 181 -4.90 3.33 -17.35
C PRO A 181 -5.45 2.18 -18.22
N HIS A 182 -5.73 2.43 -19.50
CA HIS A 182 -6.41 1.48 -20.38
C HIS A 182 -5.43 0.64 -21.22
N GLY A 183 -4.39 1.26 -21.75
CA GLY A 183 -3.31 0.61 -22.49
C GLY A 183 -2.16 0.13 -21.60
N GLN A 184 -1.20 -0.56 -22.22
CA GLN A 184 -0.08 -1.21 -21.57
C GLN A 184 1.26 -0.82 -22.24
N ARG A 185 1.36 0.38 -22.83
CA ARG A 185 2.59 0.84 -23.51
C ARG A 185 3.82 0.74 -22.61
N TYR A 186 3.72 1.21 -21.37
CA TYR A 186 4.85 1.15 -20.43
C TYR A 186 5.22 -0.28 -20.03
N LEU A 187 4.26 -1.22 -19.93
CA LEU A 187 4.61 -2.64 -19.73
C LEU A 187 5.35 -3.20 -20.96
N ARG A 188 4.92 -2.85 -22.18
CA ARG A 188 5.61 -3.26 -23.41
C ARG A 188 7.05 -2.78 -23.44
N GLN A 189 7.27 -1.52 -23.08
CA GLN A 189 8.62 -0.94 -22.96
C GLN A 189 9.43 -1.66 -21.87
N ALA A 190 8.85 -1.84 -20.68
CA ALA A 190 9.54 -2.46 -19.56
C ALA A 190 10.02 -3.88 -19.87
N PHE A 191 9.15 -4.73 -20.42
CA PHE A 191 9.54 -6.10 -20.77
C PHE A 191 10.54 -6.15 -21.92
N THR A 192 10.50 -5.18 -22.84
CA THR A 192 11.54 -5.01 -23.87
C THR A 192 12.89 -4.70 -23.22
N HIS A 193 12.94 -3.73 -22.31
CA HIS A 193 14.17 -3.35 -21.59
C HIS A 193 14.68 -4.45 -20.66
N TYR A 194 13.79 -5.19 -19.97
CA TYR A 194 14.20 -6.37 -19.22
C TYR A 194 14.83 -7.42 -20.12
N TYR A 195 14.22 -7.73 -21.28
CA TYR A 195 14.75 -8.71 -22.22
C TYR A 195 16.11 -8.27 -22.78
N GLN A 196 16.25 -7.00 -23.17
CA GLN A 196 17.53 -6.44 -23.60
C GLN A 196 18.60 -6.53 -22.49
N SER A 197 18.25 -6.21 -21.25
CA SER A 197 19.18 -6.24 -20.12
C SER A 197 19.74 -7.63 -19.83
N ARG A 198 19.01 -8.70 -20.18
CA ARG A 198 19.44 -10.08 -20.01
C ARG A 198 20.63 -10.44 -20.93
N PHE A 199 20.66 -9.86 -22.13
CA PHE A 199 21.66 -10.18 -23.16
C PHE A 199 22.71 -9.07 -23.36
N GLU A 200 22.54 -7.92 -22.71
CA GLU A 200 23.59 -6.90 -22.62
C GLU A 200 24.80 -7.45 -21.84
N THR A 201 26.01 -7.00 -22.15
CA THR A 201 27.26 -7.48 -21.55
C THR A 201 27.91 -6.44 -20.64
N ASP A 202 27.66 -5.16 -20.89
CA ASP A 202 28.10 -4.06 -20.04
C ASP A 202 27.26 -4.02 -18.75
N PRO A 203 27.86 -4.26 -17.56
CA PRO A 203 27.13 -4.30 -16.29
C PRO A 203 26.41 -2.99 -15.96
N LYS A 204 26.96 -1.84 -16.38
CA LYS A 204 26.33 -0.53 -16.15
C LYS A 204 25.09 -0.39 -17.00
N LYS A 205 25.17 -0.72 -18.30
CA LYS A 205 24.02 -0.66 -19.21
C LYS A 205 22.94 -1.65 -18.79
N GLN A 206 23.32 -2.86 -18.38
CA GLN A 206 22.39 -3.83 -17.79
C GLN A 206 21.62 -3.23 -16.61
N CYS A 207 22.34 -2.58 -15.68
CA CYS A 207 21.75 -1.97 -14.49
C CYS A 207 20.78 -0.83 -14.85
N GLU A 208 21.18 0.07 -15.75
CA GLU A 208 20.33 1.18 -16.22
C GLU A 208 19.08 0.68 -16.96
N LEU A 209 19.19 -0.36 -17.80
CA LEU A 209 18.04 -0.98 -18.47
C LEU A 209 17.05 -1.61 -17.48
N ARG A 210 17.55 -2.28 -16.43
CA ARG A 210 16.68 -2.87 -15.39
C ARG A 210 16.01 -1.81 -14.55
N LEU A 211 16.71 -0.73 -14.20
CA LEU A 211 16.10 0.41 -13.50
C LEU A 211 15.02 1.04 -14.37
N LEU A 212 15.30 1.30 -15.65
CA LEU A 212 14.33 1.83 -16.61
C LEU A 212 13.07 0.95 -16.65
N ALA A 213 13.23 -0.36 -16.82
CA ALA A 213 12.12 -1.29 -16.81
C ALA A 213 11.32 -1.25 -15.49
N ASN A 214 11.98 -1.22 -14.33
CA ASN A 214 11.30 -1.08 -13.04
C ASN A 214 10.45 0.19 -12.97
N LEU A 215 10.99 1.33 -13.43
CA LEU A 215 10.32 2.62 -13.42
C LEU A 215 9.13 2.66 -14.38
N GLU A 216 9.24 2.03 -15.55
CA GLU A 216 8.14 1.92 -16.51
C GLU A 216 6.99 1.07 -15.95
N VAL A 217 7.30 -0.08 -15.31
CA VAL A 217 6.26 -0.87 -14.61
C VAL A 217 5.66 -0.06 -13.45
N GLY A 218 6.49 0.62 -12.66
CA GLY A 218 6.04 1.46 -11.56
C GLY A 218 5.12 2.59 -12.04
N PHE A 219 5.49 3.29 -13.12
CA PHE A 219 4.68 4.39 -13.62
C PHE A 219 3.34 3.90 -14.19
N HIS A 220 3.34 2.76 -14.88
CA HIS A 220 2.11 2.07 -15.32
C HIS A 220 1.20 1.74 -14.13
N GLU A 221 1.76 1.09 -13.12
CA GLU A 221 1.07 0.68 -11.90
C GLU A 221 0.44 1.89 -11.19
N GLN A 222 1.25 2.91 -10.89
CA GLN A 222 0.84 4.04 -10.06
C GLN A 222 -0.20 4.93 -10.75
N THR A 223 -0.17 5.01 -12.08
CA THR A 223 -1.21 5.69 -12.87
C THR A 223 -2.55 4.94 -12.76
N ARG A 224 -2.52 3.61 -12.82
CA ARG A 224 -3.73 2.76 -12.72
C ARG A 224 -4.31 2.69 -11.31
N LEU A 225 -3.46 2.75 -10.29
CA LEU A 225 -3.84 2.68 -8.88
C LEU A 225 -4.40 3.98 -8.29
N GLN A 226 -4.35 5.08 -9.05
CA GLN A 226 -4.74 6.40 -8.55
C GLN A 226 -6.12 6.42 -7.84
N PRO A 227 -7.19 5.78 -8.36
CA PRO A 227 -8.49 5.78 -7.68
C PRO A 227 -8.43 5.07 -6.32
N GLU A 228 -7.84 3.87 -6.26
CA GLU A 228 -7.78 3.07 -5.02
C GLU A 228 -6.87 3.71 -3.96
N ILE A 229 -5.75 4.33 -4.37
CA ILE A 229 -4.87 5.08 -3.46
C ILE A 229 -5.62 6.28 -2.87
N ALA A 230 -6.26 7.09 -3.72
CA ALA A 230 -7.01 8.26 -3.26
C ALA A 230 -8.17 7.85 -2.33
N GLU A 231 -8.87 6.77 -2.64
CA GLU A 231 -9.94 6.24 -1.79
C GLU A 231 -9.42 5.79 -0.42
N SER A 232 -8.31 5.05 -0.38
CA SER A 232 -7.72 4.56 0.88
C SER A 232 -7.26 5.69 1.80
N LEU A 233 -6.63 6.73 1.26
CA LEU A 233 -6.18 7.90 2.03
C LEU A 233 -7.36 8.76 2.50
N ASN A 234 -8.44 8.78 1.73
CA ASN A 234 -9.68 9.47 2.09
C ASN A 234 -10.66 8.58 2.87
N ALA A 235 -10.27 7.38 3.31
CA ALA A 235 -11.16 6.50 4.08
C ALA A 235 -11.61 7.12 5.42
N ALA A 236 -10.93 8.17 5.90
CA ALA A 236 -11.31 8.94 7.07
C ALA A 236 -12.39 10.01 6.82
N THR A 237 -12.77 10.31 5.57
CA THR A 237 -13.89 11.22 5.31
C THR A 237 -15.18 10.48 5.65
N ILE A 238 -15.67 10.74 6.87
CA ILE A 238 -16.94 10.22 7.37
C ILE A 238 -17.98 11.32 7.17
N ASP A 239 -19.23 10.95 6.86
CA ASP A 239 -20.35 11.86 6.99
C ASP A 239 -20.48 12.37 8.44
N GLY A 240 -20.05 13.61 8.66
CA GLY A 240 -20.11 14.26 9.96
C GLY A 240 -21.54 14.40 10.50
N ASN A 241 -22.54 14.42 9.62
CA ASN A 241 -23.95 14.51 10.02
C ASN A 241 -24.45 13.19 10.61
N GLU A 242 -24.05 12.07 10.02
CA GLU A 242 -24.39 10.74 10.54
C GLU A 242 -23.74 10.52 11.91
N LEU A 243 -22.48 10.93 12.08
CA LEU A 243 -21.82 10.89 13.38
C LEU A 243 -22.49 11.80 14.41
N LYS A 244 -22.87 13.02 14.00
CA LYS A 244 -23.62 13.95 14.85
C LYS A 244 -24.96 13.36 15.29
N ARG A 245 -25.67 12.66 14.39
CA ARG A 245 -26.93 11.97 14.69
C ARG A 245 -26.74 10.88 15.75
N GLN A 246 -25.78 9.98 15.56
CA GLN A 246 -25.50 8.90 16.52
C GLN A 246 -25.07 9.43 17.89
N LEU A 247 -24.24 10.49 17.93
CA LEU A 247 -23.86 11.14 19.18
C LEU A 247 -25.06 11.78 19.88
N ARG A 248 -25.95 12.45 19.14
CA ARG A 248 -27.19 13.00 19.72
C ARG A 248 -28.08 11.91 20.30
N GLU A 249 -28.23 10.78 19.62
CA GLU A 249 -29.03 9.64 20.11
C GLU A 249 -28.49 9.05 21.42
N LEU A 250 -27.17 9.03 21.61
CA LEU A 250 -26.54 8.54 22.85
C LEU A 250 -26.59 9.55 23.99
N LEU A 251 -26.49 10.84 23.68
CA LEU A 251 -26.67 11.90 24.67
C LEU A 251 -28.14 11.95 25.15
N PHE A 252 -29.09 11.60 24.28
CA PHE A 252 -30.53 11.64 24.55
C PHE A 252 -31.23 10.33 24.14
N PRO A 253 -31.03 9.22 24.88
CA PRO A 253 -31.60 7.92 24.53
C PRO A 253 -33.13 7.96 24.47
N THR A 254 -33.67 7.18 23.54
CA THR A 254 -35.03 7.25 22.99
C THR A 254 -36.20 6.92 23.95
N GLY A 255 -35.93 6.73 25.25
CA GLY A 255 -36.89 6.27 26.26
C GLY A 255 -37.84 7.32 26.85
N SER A 256 -37.62 8.61 26.66
CA SER A 256 -38.51 9.66 27.17
C SER A 256 -39.08 10.51 26.04
N TRP A 257 -40.35 10.32 25.69
CA TRP A 257 -41.13 11.22 24.81
C TRP A 257 -40.95 12.71 25.17
N LEU A 258 -40.76 13.00 26.47
CA LEU A 258 -40.45 14.33 27.02
C LEU A 258 -39.12 14.92 26.55
N SER A 259 -38.07 14.13 26.34
CA SER A 259 -36.77 14.64 25.89
C SER A 259 -36.78 15.03 24.41
N ARG A 260 -37.53 14.31 23.56
CA ARG A 260 -37.70 14.66 22.13
C ARG A 260 -38.49 15.95 21.93
N LEU A 261 -39.63 16.08 22.60
CA LEU A 261 -40.44 17.31 22.55
C LEU A 261 -39.67 18.53 23.07
N ARG A 262 -38.87 18.36 24.14
CA ARG A 262 -38.07 19.43 24.71
C ARG A 262 -36.89 19.83 23.83
N LEU A 263 -36.20 18.88 23.21
CA LEU A 263 -35.16 19.16 22.21
C LEU A 263 -35.73 19.91 21.02
N SER A 264 -36.85 19.47 20.45
CA SER A 264 -37.52 20.19 19.36
C SER A 264 -37.96 21.60 19.76
N PHE A 265 -38.38 21.80 21.02
CA PHE A 265 -38.73 23.11 21.56
C PHE A 265 -37.49 24.02 21.73
N LEU A 266 -36.38 23.49 22.26
CA LEU A 266 -35.11 24.22 22.44
C LEU A 266 -34.42 24.56 21.11
N ASP A 267 -34.56 23.69 20.10
CA ASP A 267 -34.07 23.89 18.73
C ASP A 267 -34.82 25.04 18.05
N LEU A 268 -36.14 25.13 18.27
CA LEU A 268 -37.00 26.22 17.77
C LEU A 268 -36.60 27.60 18.34
N PHE A 269 -36.00 27.64 19.54
CA PHE A 269 -35.50 28.86 20.19
C PHE A 269 -33.97 29.05 20.10
N GLY A 270 -33.26 28.22 19.32
CA GLY A 270 -31.82 28.34 19.07
C GLY A 270 -30.90 28.01 20.25
N GLN A 271 -31.42 27.37 21.31
CA GLN A 271 -30.68 27.04 22.53
C GLN A 271 -29.79 25.79 22.40
N THR A 272 -29.99 24.98 21.35
CA THR A 272 -29.17 23.81 20.97
C THR A 272 -27.88 24.19 20.24
N ASN A 273 -27.75 25.44 19.76
CA ASN A 273 -26.65 25.90 18.92
C ASN A 273 -25.27 25.71 19.59
N ALA A 274 -25.18 25.88 20.92
CA ALA A 274 -23.95 25.64 21.67
C ALA A 274 -23.56 24.15 21.72
N LEU A 275 -24.55 23.26 21.89
CA LEU A 275 -24.34 21.81 21.87
C LEU A 275 -23.92 21.35 20.47
N ASP A 276 -24.56 21.89 19.43
CA ASP A 276 -24.27 21.56 18.05
C ASP A 276 -22.87 21.98 17.62
N LYS A 277 -22.45 23.19 18.00
CA LYS A 277 -21.07 23.62 17.78
C LYS A 277 -20.06 22.76 18.54
N ALA A 278 -20.41 22.27 19.73
CA ALA A 278 -19.56 21.37 20.49
C ALA A 278 -19.46 19.99 19.84
N LEU A 279 -20.57 19.46 19.31
CA LEU A 279 -20.60 18.24 18.49
C LEU A 279 -19.74 18.40 17.23
N ASP A 280 -19.97 19.48 16.46
CA ASP A 280 -19.24 19.73 15.21
C ASP A 280 -17.73 19.85 15.45
N ARG A 281 -17.33 20.51 16.54
CA ARG A 281 -15.91 20.62 16.92
C ARG A 281 -15.31 19.27 17.30
N LEU A 282 -16.02 18.46 18.08
CA LEU A 282 -15.54 17.13 18.48
C LEU A 282 -15.40 16.22 17.26
N VAL A 283 -16.41 16.21 16.37
CA VAL A 283 -16.38 15.46 15.11
C VAL A 283 -15.18 15.88 14.26
N SER A 284 -14.93 17.18 14.08
CA SER A 284 -13.80 17.65 13.28
C SER A 284 -12.46 17.18 13.85
N LEU A 285 -12.29 17.28 15.18
CA LEU A 285 -11.05 16.87 15.85
C LEU A 285 -10.78 15.38 15.66
N VAL A 286 -11.81 14.53 15.86
CA VAL A 286 -11.65 13.09 15.70
C VAL A 286 -11.39 12.72 14.23
N GLN A 287 -12.09 13.32 13.28
CA GLN A 287 -11.82 13.09 11.86
C GLN A 287 -10.38 13.42 11.47
N VAL A 288 -9.83 14.54 11.99
CA VAL A 288 -8.43 14.91 11.77
C VAL A 288 -7.48 13.85 12.32
N GLN A 289 -7.72 13.34 13.53
CA GLN A 289 -6.86 12.33 14.13
C GLN A 289 -6.96 10.96 13.45
N ILE A 290 -8.17 10.52 13.08
CA ILE A 290 -8.37 9.29 12.30
C ILE A 290 -7.64 9.39 10.96
N ARG A 291 -7.80 10.52 10.26
CA ARG A 291 -7.09 10.77 8.99
C ARG A 291 -5.59 10.71 9.19
N SER A 292 -5.05 11.42 10.19
CA SER A 292 -3.62 11.43 10.50
C SER A 292 -3.07 10.04 10.77
N ALA A 293 -3.80 9.21 11.55
CA ALA A 293 -3.39 7.85 11.87
C ALA A 293 -3.43 6.92 10.64
N ILE A 294 -4.50 6.98 9.84
CA ILE A 294 -4.61 6.22 8.58
C ILE A 294 -3.51 6.63 7.61
N THR A 295 -3.32 7.93 7.39
CA THR A 295 -2.27 8.46 6.51
C THR A 295 -0.88 8.04 7.00
N THR A 296 -0.58 8.14 8.30
CA THR A 296 0.71 7.72 8.86
C THR A 296 0.98 6.24 8.62
N HIS A 297 -0.05 5.40 8.80
CA HIS A 297 0.06 3.96 8.59
C HIS A 297 0.25 3.62 7.11
N LEU A 298 -0.52 4.24 6.20
CA LEU A 298 -0.42 4.05 4.75
C LEU A 298 0.87 4.64 4.15
N MET A 299 1.41 5.71 4.74
CA MET A 299 2.66 6.36 4.34
C MET A 299 3.89 5.78 5.06
N THR A 300 3.83 4.49 5.42
CA THR A 300 4.98 3.73 5.94
C THR A 300 5.26 2.56 5.00
N LEU A 301 6.53 2.32 4.69
CA LEU A 301 6.98 1.10 4.02
C LEU A 301 8.14 0.51 4.82
N THR A 302 8.12 -0.81 5.03
CA THR A 302 9.20 -1.50 5.77
C THR A 302 9.94 -2.44 4.84
N PHE A 303 11.24 -2.21 4.70
CA PHE A 303 12.16 -3.13 4.05
C PHE A 303 12.94 -3.97 5.07
N PRO A 304 13.36 -5.18 4.71
CA PRO A 304 14.27 -5.99 5.53
C PRO A 304 15.64 -5.29 5.67
N PRO A 305 16.41 -5.59 6.75
CA PRO A 305 15.99 -6.38 7.89
C PRO A 305 14.98 -5.66 8.80
N ASN A 306 14.99 -4.32 8.88
CA ASN A 306 14.01 -3.49 9.63
C ASN A 306 14.08 -1.99 9.22
N VAL A 307 14.33 -1.70 7.94
CA VAL A 307 14.41 -0.33 7.43
C VAL A 307 13.00 0.22 7.27
N ARG A 308 12.58 1.10 8.18
CA ARG A 308 11.26 1.76 8.13
C ARG A 308 11.36 3.09 7.40
N LEU A 309 10.75 3.17 6.23
CA LEU A 309 10.65 4.37 5.41
C LEU A 309 9.33 5.08 5.70
N ARG A 310 9.38 6.40 5.84
CA ARG A 310 8.20 7.27 5.88
C ARG A 310 8.10 7.94 4.52
N LEU A 311 7.03 7.68 3.79
CA LEU A 311 6.91 8.09 2.38
C LEU A 311 6.84 9.61 2.19
N GLY A 312 6.50 10.35 3.24
CA GLY A 312 6.53 11.81 3.27
C GLY A 312 7.80 12.42 3.87
N HIS A 313 8.88 11.65 3.99
CA HIS A 313 10.20 12.16 4.38
C HIS A 313 11.21 11.77 3.30
N ASP A 314 12.24 12.60 3.16
CA ASP A 314 13.32 12.34 2.22
C ASP A 314 14.01 11.01 2.51
N LEU A 315 14.38 10.30 1.44
CA LEU A 315 15.20 9.10 1.55
C LEU A 315 16.60 9.47 2.09
N THR A 316 17.04 8.74 3.11
CA THR A 316 18.30 9.03 3.82
C THR A 316 19.48 8.17 3.35
N THR A 317 19.28 7.38 2.29
CA THR A 317 20.31 6.52 1.70
C THR A 317 21.04 7.24 0.56
N THR A 318 21.80 6.51 -0.26
CA THR A 318 22.50 7.08 -1.44
C THR A 318 22.25 6.21 -2.67
N PHE A 319 22.42 6.78 -3.86
CA PHE A 319 22.41 5.99 -5.09
C PHE A 319 23.65 5.07 -5.16
N PRO A 320 23.48 3.81 -5.57
CA PRO A 320 24.60 2.89 -5.74
C PRO A 320 25.56 3.40 -6.84
N ALA A 321 26.81 2.98 -6.78
CA ALA A 321 27.87 3.51 -7.64
C ALA A 321 27.57 3.34 -9.14
N SER A 322 26.97 2.21 -9.52
CA SER A 322 26.55 1.88 -10.89
C SER A 322 25.52 2.86 -11.46
N LEU A 323 24.62 3.36 -10.60
CA LEU A 323 23.49 4.23 -10.94
C LEU A 323 23.67 5.67 -10.45
N ARG A 324 24.84 6.05 -9.92
CA ARG A 324 25.08 7.42 -9.46
C ARG A 324 25.10 8.43 -10.61
N THR A 325 25.64 8.03 -11.76
CA THR A 325 25.67 8.85 -12.97
C THR A 325 25.02 8.05 -14.09
N LEU A 326 23.93 8.56 -14.65
CA LEU A 326 23.13 7.85 -15.64
C LEU A 326 23.56 8.19 -17.07
N THR A 327 23.71 7.18 -17.92
CA THR A 327 24.13 7.35 -19.31
C THR A 327 23.06 7.00 -20.35
N ASN A 328 22.14 6.09 -20.01
CA ASN A 328 21.03 5.68 -20.86
C ASN A 328 20.08 6.86 -21.10
N ALA A 329 19.85 7.20 -22.37
CA ALA A 329 19.06 8.36 -22.76
C ALA A 329 17.57 8.21 -22.41
N ASP A 330 17.00 7.01 -22.61
CA ASP A 330 15.59 6.72 -22.33
C ASP A 330 15.31 6.78 -20.82
N LEU A 331 16.23 6.25 -20.01
CA LEU A 331 16.17 6.37 -18.54
C LEU A 331 16.19 7.83 -18.09
N ARG A 332 17.10 8.63 -18.63
CA ARG A 332 17.16 10.07 -18.30
C ARG A 332 15.90 10.80 -18.76
N SER A 333 15.36 10.43 -19.92
CA SER A 333 14.11 11.00 -20.44
C SER A 333 12.93 10.67 -19.52
N LEU A 334 12.81 9.43 -19.07
CA LEU A 334 11.75 9.01 -18.16
C LEU A 334 11.90 9.70 -16.80
N LEU A 335 13.10 9.74 -16.23
CA LEU A 335 13.34 10.45 -14.96
C LEU A 335 13.00 11.94 -15.07
N GLY A 336 13.35 12.60 -16.18
CA GLY A 336 12.93 13.99 -16.42
C GLY A 336 11.41 14.20 -16.46
N GLN A 337 10.62 13.13 -16.61
CA GLN A 337 9.15 13.17 -16.53
C GLN A 337 8.63 12.89 -15.12
N ILE A 338 9.24 11.96 -14.38
CA ILE A 338 8.67 11.40 -13.13
C ILE A 338 9.42 11.79 -11.85
N ASP A 339 10.63 12.33 -11.97
CA ASP A 339 11.51 12.71 -10.86
C ASP A 339 11.74 14.23 -10.91
N LEU A 340 11.30 14.94 -9.87
CA LEU A 340 11.34 16.40 -9.79
C LEU A 340 12.72 16.94 -9.42
N SER A 341 13.58 16.13 -8.83
CA SER A 341 14.94 16.52 -8.43
C SER A 341 15.95 15.45 -8.85
N PRO A 342 16.12 15.23 -10.18
CA PRO A 342 16.98 14.16 -10.66
C PRO A 342 18.40 14.30 -10.11
N ASP A 343 18.95 13.17 -9.69
CA ASP A 343 20.27 13.06 -9.06
C ASP A 343 20.38 13.69 -7.66
N SER A 344 19.25 14.02 -7.02
CA SER A 344 19.19 14.47 -5.62
C SER A 344 18.08 13.77 -4.86
N LEU A 345 18.35 13.41 -3.61
CA LEU A 345 17.33 12.87 -2.69
C LEU A 345 16.65 13.96 -1.85
N ASN A 346 17.06 15.21 -2.00
CA ASN A 346 16.46 16.33 -1.30
C ASN A 346 15.03 16.53 -1.82
N GLN A 347 14.07 16.67 -0.91
CA GLN A 347 12.65 16.82 -1.25
C GLN A 347 12.04 15.60 -1.96
N SER A 348 12.68 14.43 -1.83
CA SER A 348 12.13 13.16 -2.34
C SER A 348 10.83 12.76 -1.62
N GLY A 349 10.63 13.20 -0.38
CA GLY A 349 9.41 12.93 0.39
C GLY A 349 8.14 13.51 -0.24
N ALA A 350 7.12 12.67 -0.43
CA ALA A 350 5.83 13.09 -0.96
C ALA A 350 4.95 13.70 0.15
N VAL A 351 4.51 14.95 -0.03
CA VAL A 351 3.64 15.64 0.94
C VAL A 351 2.21 15.10 0.85
N ASP A 352 1.72 14.94 -0.37
CA ASP A 352 0.43 14.29 -0.65
C ASP A 352 0.65 13.01 -1.47
N TRP A 353 0.55 11.86 -0.80
CA TRP A 353 0.68 10.57 -1.50
C TRP A 353 -0.42 10.32 -2.54
N ALA A 354 -1.56 11.04 -2.48
CA ALA A 354 -2.56 10.99 -3.54
C ALA A 354 -2.11 11.76 -4.80
N ASN A 355 -1.17 12.68 -4.71
CA ASN A 355 -0.60 13.39 -5.85
C ASN A 355 0.34 12.46 -6.64
N LEU A 356 -0.01 12.15 -7.89
CA LEU A 356 0.77 11.21 -8.72
C LEU A 356 2.21 11.70 -8.98
N PRO A 357 2.47 12.95 -9.42
CA PRO A 357 3.83 13.47 -9.55
C PRO A 357 4.70 13.32 -8.30
N GLU A 358 4.21 13.74 -7.13
CA GLU A 358 4.97 13.61 -5.87
C GLU A 358 5.25 12.15 -5.52
N ARG A 359 4.23 11.29 -5.67
CA ARG A 359 4.35 9.85 -5.40
C ARG A 359 5.35 9.18 -6.33
N MET A 360 5.29 9.49 -7.62
CA MET A 360 6.22 8.93 -8.61
C MET A 360 7.65 9.40 -8.41
N HIS A 361 7.84 10.65 -7.99
CA HIS A 361 9.16 11.17 -7.63
C HIS A 361 9.79 10.35 -6.50
N PHE A 362 9.06 10.14 -5.39
CA PHE A 362 9.54 9.28 -4.29
C PHE A 362 9.85 7.85 -4.76
N ILE A 363 8.95 7.24 -5.56
CA ILE A 363 9.12 5.86 -6.05
C ILE A 363 10.33 5.74 -6.97
N ALA A 364 10.59 6.75 -7.81
CA ALA A 364 11.73 6.74 -8.71
C ALA A 364 13.06 6.69 -7.96
N ASP A 365 13.20 7.56 -6.96
CA ASP A 365 14.36 7.57 -6.07
C ASP A 365 14.46 6.29 -5.24
N LEU A 366 13.35 5.79 -4.71
CA LEU A 366 13.30 4.54 -3.95
C LEU A 366 13.83 3.37 -4.78
N PHE A 367 13.36 3.23 -6.02
CA PHE A 367 13.80 2.15 -6.91
C PHE A 367 15.29 2.28 -7.26
N ARG A 368 15.79 3.50 -7.47
CA ARG A 368 17.22 3.74 -7.77
C ARG A 368 18.11 3.46 -6.56
N CYS A 369 17.71 3.93 -5.38
CA CYS A 369 18.45 3.74 -4.12
C CYS A 369 18.58 2.27 -3.72
N TYR A 370 17.51 1.50 -3.86
CA TYR A 370 17.47 0.11 -3.40
C TYR A 370 17.66 -0.91 -4.53
N HIS A 371 18.03 -0.44 -5.73
CA HIS A 371 18.19 -1.29 -6.92
C HIS A 371 19.14 -2.48 -6.71
N GLU A 372 20.21 -2.28 -5.95
CA GLU A 372 21.25 -3.29 -5.68
C GLU A 372 21.18 -3.84 -4.25
N SER A 373 20.08 -3.59 -3.52
CA SER A 373 19.95 -4.02 -2.12
C SER A 373 19.69 -5.52 -2.03
N ALA A 374 20.67 -6.26 -1.52
CA ALA A 374 20.57 -7.71 -1.33
C ALA A 374 19.52 -8.13 -0.28
N ASP A 375 19.29 -7.27 0.72
CA ASP A 375 18.34 -7.54 1.81
C ASP A 375 16.91 -7.72 1.28
N LEU A 376 16.55 -7.02 0.20
CA LEU A 376 15.23 -7.12 -0.42
C LEU A 376 14.89 -8.53 -0.94
N PHE A 377 15.89 -9.41 -1.11
CA PHE A 377 15.69 -10.79 -1.52
C PHE A 377 15.46 -11.77 -0.37
N SER A 378 15.46 -11.28 0.88
CA SER A 378 15.08 -12.10 2.02
C SER A 378 13.63 -12.60 1.88
N SER A 379 13.34 -13.77 2.46
CA SER A 379 12.00 -14.36 2.39
C SER A 379 11.00 -13.49 3.14
N ALA A 380 9.88 -13.18 2.49
CA ALA A 380 8.79 -12.43 3.11
C ALA A 380 8.15 -13.21 4.27
N PHE A 381 8.12 -14.54 4.19
CA PHE A 381 7.53 -15.43 5.18
C PHE A 381 8.50 -16.55 5.57
N THR A 382 8.30 -17.17 6.73
CA THR A 382 9.08 -18.35 7.13
C THR A 382 8.69 -19.57 6.30
N MET A 383 9.50 -20.63 6.31
CA MET A 383 9.22 -21.85 5.52
C MET A 383 7.91 -22.53 5.93
N GLU A 384 7.59 -22.52 7.23
CA GLU A 384 6.34 -23.05 7.77
C GLU A 384 5.14 -22.24 7.26
N GLN A 385 5.28 -20.90 7.24
CA GLN A 385 4.25 -20.02 6.73
C GLN A 385 4.05 -20.20 5.22
N ILE A 386 5.12 -20.34 4.45
CA ILE A 386 5.06 -20.62 3.00
C ILE A 386 4.34 -21.95 2.75
N THR A 387 4.62 -22.98 3.55
CA THR A 387 3.98 -24.29 3.43
C THR A 387 2.47 -24.18 3.68
N ALA A 388 2.06 -23.47 4.74
CA ALA A 388 0.65 -23.22 5.02
C ALA A 388 -0.04 -22.44 3.89
N LEU A 389 0.61 -21.39 3.38
CA LEU A 389 0.07 -20.58 2.28
C LEU A 389 -0.15 -21.41 1.01
N ARG A 390 0.80 -22.29 0.66
CA ARG A 390 0.68 -23.20 -0.49
C ARG A 390 -0.45 -24.22 -0.32
N ALA A 391 -0.74 -24.61 0.92
CA ALA A 391 -1.89 -25.46 1.24
C ALA A 391 -3.23 -24.70 1.28
N GLY A 392 -3.25 -23.39 0.96
CA GLY A 392 -4.47 -22.58 1.03
C GLY A 392 -4.88 -22.20 2.44
N GLN A 393 -3.97 -22.28 3.40
CA GLN A 393 -4.24 -22.01 4.81
C GLN A 393 -3.64 -20.66 5.24
N ARG A 394 -4.30 -20.01 6.20
CA ARG A 394 -3.76 -18.80 6.83
C ARG A 394 -2.66 -19.21 7.82
N PRO A 395 -1.40 -18.76 7.62
CA PRO A 395 -0.31 -19.05 8.56
C PRO A 395 -0.50 -18.36 9.92
N THR A 396 0.06 -18.97 10.96
CA THR A 396 0.15 -18.40 12.31
C THR A 396 1.40 -17.53 12.48
N GLY A 397 1.42 -16.71 13.53
CA GLY A 397 2.58 -15.89 13.91
C GLY A 397 2.55 -14.48 13.30
N ARG A 398 3.71 -13.81 13.29
CA ARG A 398 3.87 -12.47 12.71
C ARG A 398 3.86 -12.57 11.18
N LEU A 399 3.01 -11.78 10.54
CA LEU A 399 2.79 -11.77 9.09
C LEU A 399 3.30 -10.48 8.45
#